data_AF-A0A268JBP6-F1
#
_entry.id   AF-A0A268JBP6-F1
#
_cell.length_a   1.000
_cell.length_b   1.000
_cell.length_c   1.000
_cell.angle_alpha   90.00
_cell.angle_beta   90.00
_cell.angle_gamma   90.00
#
_symmetry.space_group_name_H-M   'P 1'
#
loop_
_entity.id
_entity.type
_entity.pdbx_description
1 polymer ?
#
loop_
_entity_poly.entity_id
_entity_poly.type
_entity_poly.pdbx_seq_one_letter_code
_entity_poly.pdbx_strand_id
1 'polypeptide(L)'
;MEKGQNLTINGSGNYSGGQYDKISIRGDATIVSDVECSVFNIYGTSEALENVKTKSVKVFGEAEVKGNLESEEMLIMGTMTVGGRAALKKMKILGTLDVGESLTGDEANIKGTISAGGDVEYETFDSSGGFEIKGLLNADKINISLRFGQSFAGEIGGGLITVKKKSNTLLPFGKDTGMLTAKVIEGDIVYLENTKADIVRGKTVKIGAGCQIGTVEYSAELTQDKNSTIKTKTKL
;
A
#
# COMPACT_ATOMS: atom_id res chain seq x y z
N MET A 1 31.22 9.23 19.78
CA MET A 1 29.80 9.24 19.39
C MET A 1 29.04 9.69 20.61
N GLU A 2 28.52 10.91 20.60
CA GLU A 2 27.61 11.38 21.67
C GLU A 2 26.38 10.47 21.67
N LYS A 3 25.96 10.02 22.85
CA LYS A 3 24.68 9.31 23.01
C LYS A 3 23.57 10.31 22.70
N GLY A 4 22.82 10.09 21.63
CA GLY A 4 21.65 10.91 21.36
C GLY A 4 20.57 10.67 22.41
N GLN A 5 19.66 11.64 22.48
CA GLN A 5 18.64 11.68 23.52
C GLN A 5 17.55 10.64 23.22
N ASN A 6 17.13 9.89 24.25
CA ASN A 6 15.98 9.00 24.16
C ASN A 6 14.76 9.64 24.85
N LEU A 7 13.59 9.49 24.23
CA LEU A 7 12.31 9.91 24.79
C LEU A 7 11.42 8.69 25.02
N THR A 8 10.97 8.48 26.26
CA THR A 8 10.00 7.44 26.60
C THR A 8 8.78 8.04 27.26
N ILE A 9 7.60 7.77 26.71
CA ILE A 9 6.33 8.34 27.13
C ILE A 9 5.43 7.20 27.60
N ASN A 10 5.14 7.15 28.90
CA ASN A 10 4.26 6.11 29.48
C ASN A 10 2.90 6.68 29.95
N GLY A 11 2.79 8.00 30.09
CA GLY A 11 1.53 8.68 30.45
C GLY A 11 0.94 9.41 29.25
N SER A 12 0.07 10.36 29.52
CA SER A 12 -0.59 11.18 28.50
C SER A 12 -0.06 12.62 28.54
N GLY A 13 0.25 13.23 27.40
CA GLY A 13 0.69 14.64 27.39
C GLY A 13 1.23 15.17 26.07
N ASN A 14 1.62 16.45 26.10
CA ASN A 14 2.28 17.14 24.99
C ASN A 14 3.79 17.10 25.16
N TYR A 15 4.50 16.83 24.07
CA TYR A 15 5.95 16.73 24.04
C TYR A 15 6.49 17.56 22.88
N SER A 16 7.63 18.22 23.09
CA SER A 16 8.35 18.86 21.99
C SER A 16 8.92 17.80 21.04
N GLY A 17 8.92 18.11 19.75
CA GLY A 17 9.71 17.35 18.78
C GLY A 17 11.19 17.74 18.86
N GLY A 18 11.92 17.51 17.76
CA GLY A 18 13.36 17.71 17.66
C GLY A 18 14.09 16.41 17.35
N GLN A 19 15.40 16.39 17.66
CA GLN A 19 16.28 15.28 17.35
C GLN A 19 16.39 14.27 18.50
N TYR A 20 16.13 13.00 18.21
CA TYR A 20 16.21 11.91 19.18
C TYR A 20 16.89 10.68 18.58
N ASP A 21 17.60 9.91 19.39
CA ASP A 21 18.02 8.57 18.97
C ASP A 21 16.79 7.65 18.88
N LYS A 22 15.97 7.67 19.93
CA LYS A 22 14.78 6.82 20.03
C LYS A 22 13.64 7.53 20.72
N ILE A 23 12.46 7.45 20.13
CA ILE A 23 11.19 7.80 20.75
C ILE A 23 10.37 6.53 20.94
N SER A 24 9.85 6.30 22.16
CA SER A 24 9.01 5.15 22.51
C SER A 24 7.77 5.61 23.26
N ILE A 25 6.60 5.43 22.65
CA ILE A 25 5.31 5.88 23.18
C ILE A 25 4.49 4.66 23.61
N ARG A 26 4.14 4.58 24.89
CA ARG A 26 3.27 3.54 25.48
C ARG A 26 1.95 4.08 26.00
N GLY A 27 1.89 5.37 26.35
CA GLY A 27 0.66 6.08 26.68
C GLY A 27 0.14 6.86 25.47
N ASP A 28 -0.33 8.08 25.70
CA ASP A 28 -0.88 8.97 24.68
C ASP A 28 0.01 10.20 24.52
N ALA A 29 0.50 10.47 23.32
CA ALA A 29 1.43 11.57 23.11
C ALA A 29 1.02 12.45 21.94
N THR A 30 0.96 13.76 22.18
CA THR A 30 0.95 14.75 21.09
C THR A 30 2.36 15.35 20.98
N ILE A 31 2.96 15.25 19.80
CA ILE A 31 4.27 15.86 19.50
C ILE A 31 4.04 17.12 18.67
N VAL A 32 4.40 18.27 19.22
CA VAL A 32 3.93 19.58 18.73
C VAL A 32 4.78 20.20 17.63
N SER A 33 5.93 19.61 17.29
CA SER A 33 6.85 20.12 16.28
C SER A 33 7.49 18.97 15.51
N ASP A 34 8.25 19.30 14.46
CA ASP A 34 8.94 18.30 13.63
C ASP A 34 9.76 17.32 14.47
N VAL A 35 9.79 16.06 14.04
CA VAL A 35 10.56 14.98 14.67
C VAL A 35 11.60 14.46 13.69
N GLU A 36 12.85 14.37 14.15
CA GLU A 36 13.89 13.61 13.47
C GLU A 36 14.45 12.58 14.44
N CYS A 37 14.33 11.29 14.12
CA CYS A 37 14.88 10.26 15.01
C CYS A 37 15.39 9.00 14.32
N SER A 38 16.22 8.21 14.99
CA SER A 38 16.63 6.91 14.42
C SER A 38 15.54 5.83 14.59
N VAL A 39 14.82 5.82 15.70
CA VAL A 39 13.78 4.82 16.00
C VAL A 39 12.53 5.48 16.56
N PHE A 40 11.39 5.21 15.94
CA PHE A 40 10.08 5.66 16.42
C PHE A 40 9.14 4.47 16.67
N ASN A 41 8.92 4.14 17.95
CA ASN A 41 8.06 3.02 18.35
C ASN A 41 6.81 3.53 19.06
N ILE A 42 5.64 3.12 18.58
CA ILE A 42 4.34 3.52 19.12
C ILE A 42 3.57 2.26 19.51
N TYR A 43 3.33 2.10 20.81
CA TYR A 43 2.57 1.01 21.40
C TYR A 43 1.21 1.48 21.93
N GLY A 44 1.09 2.76 22.31
CA GLY A 44 -0.17 3.41 22.68
C GLY A 44 -0.68 4.27 21.52
N THR A 45 -1.06 5.51 21.82
CA THR A 45 -1.58 6.48 20.84
C THR A 45 -0.57 7.59 20.63
N SER A 46 -0.33 8.00 19.38
CA SER A 46 0.51 9.17 19.11
C SER A 46 -0.06 10.05 18.01
N GLU A 47 -0.01 11.36 18.22
CA GLU A 47 -0.31 12.37 17.22
C GLU A 47 0.92 13.28 17.05
N ALA A 48 1.55 13.26 15.88
CA ALA A 48 2.56 14.25 15.51
C ALA A 48 1.89 15.35 14.68
N LEU A 49 1.92 16.59 15.18
CA LEU A 49 1.24 17.72 14.53
C LEU A 49 1.96 18.23 13.28
N GLU A 50 3.24 17.90 13.12
CA GLU A 50 4.09 18.34 12.02
C GLU A 50 4.71 17.13 11.30
N ASN A 51 5.89 17.30 10.67
CA ASN A 51 6.54 16.24 9.91
C ASN A 51 7.33 15.29 10.80
N VAL A 52 7.48 14.05 10.35
CA VAL A 52 8.31 13.04 11.00
C VAL A 52 9.30 12.48 9.99
N LYS A 53 10.59 12.54 10.32
CA LYS A 53 11.68 11.88 9.60
C LYS A 53 12.35 10.86 10.49
N THR A 54 12.44 9.62 10.04
CA THR A 54 13.06 8.57 10.85
C THR A 54 13.71 7.47 10.04
N LYS A 55 14.54 6.65 10.67
CA LYS A 55 15.09 5.45 9.99
C LYS A 55 14.15 4.26 10.12
N SER A 56 13.52 4.09 11.28
CA SER A 56 12.67 2.94 11.56
C SER A 56 11.42 3.35 12.33
N VAL A 57 10.24 3.04 11.78
CA VAL A 57 8.93 3.17 12.45
C VAL A 57 8.37 1.80 12.80
N LYS A 58 7.86 1.64 14.03
CA LYS A 58 7.00 0.51 14.41
C LYS A 58 5.76 1.00 15.12
N VAL A 59 4.59 0.69 14.56
CA VAL A 59 3.28 1.04 15.14
C VAL A 59 2.54 -0.23 15.50
N PHE A 60 2.35 -0.44 16.80
CA PHE A 60 1.52 -1.51 17.37
C PHE A 60 0.16 -0.99 17.85
N GLY A 61 0.10 0.29 18.27
CA GLY A 61 -1.14 0.97 18.65
C GLY A 61 -1.67 1.85 17.51
N GLU A 62 -1.93 3.12 17.81
CA GLU A 62 -2.49 4.08 16.85
C GLU A 62 -1.54 5.27 16.69
N ALA A 63 -1.29 5.66 15.44
CA ALA A 63 -0.40 6.75 15.11
C ALA A 63 -1.03 7.67 14.07
N GLU A 64 -0.90 8.97 14.27
CA GLU A 64 -1.24 9.99 13.28
C GLU A 64 -0.06 10.94 13.11
N VAL A 65 0.27 11.25 11.86
CA VAL A 65 1.19 12.32 11.48
C VAL A 65 0.41 13.29 10.62
N LYS A 66 0.14 14.51 11.08
CA LYS A 66 -0.64 15.50 10.32
C LYS A 66 0.10 15.99 9.08
N GLY A 67 1.42 16.10 9.17
CA GLY A 67 2.30 16.49 8.07
C GLY A 67 2.76 15.31 7.21
N ASN A 68 4.00 15.40 6.73
CA ASN A 68 4.64 14.35 5.93
C ASN A 68 5.43 13.37 6.80
N LEU A 69 5.62 12.17 6.27
CA LEU A 69 6.40 11.11 6.90
C LEU A 69 7.48 10.57 5.96
N GLU A 70 8.73 10.60 6.41
CA GLU A 70 9.86 9.97 5.72
C GLU A 70 10.44 8.85 6.59
N SER A 71 10.55 7.64 6.05
CA SER A 71 11.18 6.50 6.75
C SER A 71 11.93 5.55 5.83
N GLU A 72 13.02 4.97 6.32
CA GLU A 72 13.72 3.89 5.60
C GLU A 72 13.03 2.55 5.78
N GLU A 73 12.63 2.22 7.00
CA GLU A 73 11.89 0.99 7.32
C GLU A 73 10.62 1.31 8.10
N MET A 74 9.53 0.63 7.77
CA MET A 74 8.27 0.75 8.50
C MET A 74 7.58 -0.59 8.69
N LEU A 75 7.10 -0.82 9.92
CA LEU A 75 6.21 -1.92 10.26
C LEU A 75 4.96 -1.40 10.97
N ILE A 76 3.80 -1.62 10.36
CA ILE A 76 2.50 -1.27 10.93
C ILE A 76 1.75 -2.56 11.30
N MET A 77 1.55 -2.79 12.58
CA MET A 77 0.67 -3.85 13.11
C MET A 77 -0.66 -3.29 13.62
N GLY A 78 -0.68 -2.04 14.07
CA GLY A 78 -1.90 -1.31 14.45
C GLY A 78 -2.41 -0.42 13.31
N THR A 79 -2.69 0.83 13.61
CA THR A 79 -3.21 1.81 12.63
C THR A 79 -2.28 3.01 12.52
N MET A 80 -1.99 3.44 11.30
CA MET A 80 -1.26 4.68 11.04
C MET A 80 -1.98 5.54 10.01
N THR A 81 -2.10 6.83 10.30
CA THR A 81 -2.60 7.85 9.38
C THR A 81 -1.51 8.89 9.11
N VAL A 82 -1.32 9.27 7.85
CA VAL A 82 -0.43 10.35 7.42
C VAL A 82 -1.26 11.35 6.62
N GLY A 83 -1.36 12.59 7.09
CA GLY A 83 -2.19 13.62 6.45
C GLY A 83 -1.64 14.07 5.11
N GLY A 84 -0.31 14.19 4.99
CA GLY A 84 0.38 14.55 3.76
C GLY A 84 0.91 13.35 2.99
N ARG A 85 2.15 13.47 2.51
CA ARG A 85 2.86 12.44 1.74
C ARG A 85 3.64 11.52 2.65
N ALA A 86 3.78 10.27 2.23
CA ALA A 86 4.61 9.27 2.91
C ALA A 86 5.71 8.75 1.96
N ALA A 87 6.97 9.04 2.29
CA ALA A 87 8.14 8.51 1.60
C ALA A 87 8.75 7.36 2.42
N LEU A 88 8.35 6.13 2.11
CA LEU A 88 8.66 4.92 2.89
C LEU A 88 9.45 3.94 2.03
N LYS A 89 10.78 3.95 2.12
CA LYS A 89 11.65 3.11 1.27
C LYS A 89 11.25 1.63 1.35
N LYS A 90 11.11 1.08 2.55
CA LYS A 90 10.62 -0.28 2.77
C LYS A 90 9.48 -0.28 3.78
N MET A 91 8.31 -0.73 3.35
CA MET A 91 7.14 -0.84 4.22
C MET A 91 6.60 -2.26 4.33
N LYS A 92 6.18 -2.62 5.55
CA LYS A 92 5.44 -3.85 5.83
C LYS A 92 4.19 -3.52 6.63
N ILE A 93 3.03 -3.72 6.00
CA ILE A 93 1.73 -3.36 6.58
C ILE A 93 0.98 -4.64 6.93
N LEU A 94 0.81 -4.91 8.22
CA LEU A 94 -0.01 -5.98 8.76
C LEU A 94 -1.37 -5.48 9.27
N GLY A 95 -1.40 -4.23 9.76
CA GLY A 95 -2.62 -3.52 10.16
C GLY A 95 -3.13 -2.57 9.07
N THR A 96 -3.35 -1.30 9.40
CA THR A 96 -3.93 -0.30 8.49
C THR A 96 -3.00 0.90 8.32
N LEU A 97 -2.80 1.34 7.07
CA LEU A 97 -2.13 2.60 6.75
C LEU A 97 -3.03 3.47 5.86
N ASP A 98 -3.33 4.68 6.28
CA ASP A 98 -4.04 5.69 5.48
C ASP A 98 -3.12 6.87 5.18
N VAL A 99 -3.03 7.28 3.92
CA VAL A 99 -2.18 8.38 3.45
C VAL A 99 -3.05 9.35 2.66
N GLY A 100 -3.10 10.61 3.11
CA GLY A 100 -3.96 11.63 2.52
C GLY A 100 -3.55 12.03 1.10
N GLU A 101 -2.25 11.97 0.78
CA GLU A 101 -1.70 12.26 -0.55
C GLU A 101 -1.05 11.02 -1.18
N SER A 102 0.23 11.10 -1.53
CA SER A 102 0.99 10.08 -2.26
C SER A 102 1.86 9.22 -1.33
N LEU A 103 2.11 7.98 -1.76
CA LEU A 103 2.97 7.03 -1.07
C LEU A 103 4.08 6.55 -2.02
N THR A 104 5.35 6.73 -1.63
CA THR A 104 6.49 6.42 -2.50
C THR A 104 7.57 5.61 -1.78
N GLY A 105 8.27 4.71 -2.47
CA GLY A 105 9.42 4.00 -1.93
C GLY A 105 10.01 2.95 -2.88
N ASP A 106 10.69 1.94 -2.32
CA ASP A 106 11.39 0.90 -3.08
C ASP A 106 10.61 -0.43 -2.99
N GLU A 107 10.28 -0.86 -1.75
CA GLU A 107 9.59 -2.13 -1.47
C GLU A 107 8.32 -1.96 -0.61
N ALA A 108 7.19 -2.44 -1.12
CA ALA A 108 5.90 -2.46 -0.43
C ALA A 108 5.42 -3.89 -0.17
N ASN A 109 5.30 -4.30 1.09
CA ASN A 109 4.72 -5.59 1.51
C ASN A 109 3.43 -5.41 2.31
N ILE A 110 2.29 -5.64 1.68
CA ILE A 110 0.98 -5.36 2.26
C ILE A 110 0.25 -6.67 2.55
N LYS A 111 -0.08 -6.90 3.82
CA LYS A 111 -0.90 -8.01 4.30
C LYS A 111 -2.19 -7.54 4.96
N GLY A 112 -2.19 -6.32 5.51
CA GLY A 112 -3.36 -5.62 6.01
C GLY A 112 -4.00 -4.74 4.94
N THR A 113 -4.37 -3.52 5.28
CA THR A 113 -5.05 -2.59 4.36
C THR A 113 -4.26 -1.30 4.20
N ILE A 114 -4.22 -0.76 2.98
CA ILE A 114 -3.71 0.60 2.73
C ILE A 114 -4.75 1.45 1.99
N SER A 115 -4.74 2.76 2.24
CA SER A 115 -5.42 3.75 1.41
C SER A 115 -4.49 4.91 1.08
N ALA A 116 -4.59 5.41 -0.14
CA ALA A 116 -3.83 6.56 -0.62
C ALA A 116 -4.75 7.50 -1.41
N GLY A 117 -4.74 8.78 -1.02
CA GLY A 117 -5.54 9.81 -1.68
C GLY A 117 -5.02 10.21 -3.07
N GLY A 118 -3.76 9.91 -3.38
CA GLY A 118 -3.10 10.15 -4.66
C GLY A 118 -2.41 8.91 -5.22
N ASP A 119 -1.23 9.13 -5.81
CA ASP A 119 -0.45 8.09 -6.49
C ASP A 119 0.38 7.26 -5.50
N VAL A 120 0.64 6.01 -5.90
CA VAL A 120 1.52 5.08 -5.20
C VAL A 120 2.62 4.62 -6.14
N GLU A 121 3.88 4.87 -5.79
CA GLU A 121 5.04 4.58 -6.63
C GLU A 121 6.08 3.74 -5.88
N TYR A 122 6.38 2.55 -6.40
CA TYR A 122 7.36 1.61 -5.83
C TYR A 122 8.17 0.91 -6.91
N GLU A 123 9.31 0.30 -6.58
CA GLU A 123 9.94 -0.66 -7.49
C GLU A 123 9.19 -2.01 -7.43
N THR A 124 8.86 -2.46 -6.21
CA THR A 124 8.09 -3.69 -5.99
C THR A 124 6.89 -3.44 -5.09
N PHE A 125 5.70 -3.79 -5.58
CA PHE A 125 4.45 -3.76 -4.84
C PHE A 125 3.87 -5.18 -4.69
N ASP A 126 3.99 -5.73 -3.49
CA ASP A 126 3.46 -7.04 -3.11
C ASP A 126 2.29 -6.90 -2.14
N SER A 127 1.07 -7.16 -2.60
CA SER A 127 -0.12 -7.13 -1.74
C SER A 127 -0.80 -8.49 -1.65
N SER A 128 -1.20 -8.85 -0.44
CA SER A 128 -2.11 -9.96 -0.16
C SER A 128 -3.28 -9.57 0.76
N GLY A 129 -3.39 -8.27 1.05
CA GLY A 129 -4.50 -7.65 1.74
C GLY A 129 -5.26 -6.68 0.82
N GLY A 130 -5.96 -5.70 1.39
CA GLY A 130 -6.77 -4.74 0.63
C GLY A 130 -6.04 -3.44 0.34
N PHE A 131 -6.44 -2.74 -0.72
CA PHE A 131 -5.98 -1.38 -0.96
C PHE A 131 -7.03 -0.51 -1.67
N GLU A 132 -7.03 0.78 -1.37
CA GLU A 132 -7.77 1.81 -2.11
C GLU A 132 -6.81 2.93 -2.52
N ILE A 133 -6.49 3.00 -3.81
CA ILE A 133 -5.57 3.99 -4.38
C ILE A 133 -6.38 4.85 -5.34
N LYS A 134 -6.57 6.14 -5.01
CA LYS A 134 -7.39 7.02 -5.85
C LYS A 134 -6.70 7.38 -7.17
N GLY A 135 -5.37 7.44 -7.17
CA GLY A 135 -4.53 7.75 -8.33
C GLY A 135 -3.99 6.52 -9.06
N LEU A 136 -2.77 6.66 -9.56
CA LEU A 136 -2.00 5.63 -10.24
C LEU A 136 -1.23 4.77 -9.23
N LEU A 137 -1.36 3.45 -9.33
CA LEU A 137 -0.39 2.51 -8.76
C LEU A 137 0.68 2.19 -9.81
N ASN A 138 1.89 2.72 -9.63
CA ASN A 138 3.03 2.49 -10.53
C ASN A 138 4.11 1.64 -9.83
N ALA A 139 4.52 0.53 -10.45
CA ALA A 139 5.73 -0.17 -10.04
C ALA A 139 6.32 -1.07 -11.13
N ASP A 140 7.64 -1.30 -11.10
CA ASP A 140 8.28 -2.25 -12.03
C ASP A 140 7.66 -3.65 -11.91
N LYS A 141 7.40 -4.08 -10.67
CA LYS A 141 6.76 -5.36 -10.37
C LYS A 141 5.58 -5.22 -9.41
N ILE A 142 4.40 -5.62 -9.86
CA ILE A 142 3.17 -5.63 -9.07
C ILE A 142 2.68 -7.07 -8.91
N ASN A 143 2.61 -7.56 -7.68
CA ASN A 143 1.98 -8.84 -7.36
C ASN A 143 0.83 -8.64 -6.37
N ILE A 144 -0.38 -8.96 -6.80
CA ILE A 144 -1.60 -8.85 -5.98
C ILE A 144 -2.20 -10.25 -5.81
N SER A 145 -2.35 -10.67 -4.56
CA SER A 145 -3.02 -11.90 -4.16
C SER A 145 -4.38 -11.58 -3.55
N LEU A 146 -5.43 -11.70 -4.34
CA LEU A 146 -6.81 -11.40 -3.95
C LEU A 146 -7.36 -12.49 -3.01
N ARG A 147 -7.32 -12.22 -1.69
CA ARG A 147 -7.82 -13.15 -0.66
C ARG A 147 -9.27 -12.88 -0.27
N PHE A 148 -9.60 -11.62 0.00
CA PHE A 148 -10.92 -11.16 0.46
C PHE A 148 -11.11 -9.68 0.11
N GLY A 149 -12.35 -9.21 0.09
CA GLY A 149 -12.68 -7.79 -0.11
C GLY A 149 -12.46 -7.26 -1.53
N GLN A 150 -12.66 -5.95 -1.68
CA GLN A 150 -12.38 -5.23 -2.92
C GLN A 150 -11.05 -4.50 -2.79
N SER A 151 -10.26 -4.51 -3.86
CA SER A 151 -9.12 -3.60 -4.02
C SER A 151 -9.38 -2.69 -5.21
N PHE A 152 -8.99 -1.43 -5.08
CA PHE A 152 -9.22 -0.40 -6.08
C PHE A 152 -7.94 0.39 -6.35
N ALA A 153 -7.65 0.61 -7.63
CA ALA A 153 -6.72 1.64 -8.08
C ALA A 153 -7.37 2.43 -9.21
N GLY A 154 -7.16 3.74 -9.30
CA GLY A 154 -7.62 4.52 -10.45
C GLY A 154 -7.05 3.95 -11.74
N GLU A 155 -5.72 3.83 -11.76
CA GLU A 155 -4.94 3.22 -12.84
C GLU A 155 -3.82 2.35 -12.25
N ILE A 156 -3.33 1.39 -13.04
CA ILE A 156 -2.19 0.54 -12.67
C ILE A 156 -1.19 0.54 -13.83
N GLY A 157 0.04 0.93 -13.53
CA GLY A 157 1.18 0.92 -14.46
C GLY A 157 2.30 0.04 -13.94
N GLY A 158 2.93 -0.76 -14.81
CA GLY A 158 4.11 -1.52 -14.39
C GLY A 158 4.72 -2.43 -15.45
N GLY A 159 5.97 -2.86 -15.26
CA GLY A 159 6.63 -3.78 -16.19
C GLY A 159 6.02 -5.18 -16.13
N LEU A 160 5.89 -5.74 -14.93
CA LEU A 160 5.28 -7.05 -14.67
C LEU A 160 4.12 -6.91 -13.69
N ILE A 161 2.90 -7.15 -14.18
CA ILE A 161 1.68 -7.09 -13.37
C ILE A 161 1.09 -8.49 -13.25
N THR A 162 0.95 -8.98 -12.02
CA THR A 162 0.37 -10.28 -11.72
C THR A 162 -0.70 -10.13 -10.64
N VAL A 163 -1.96 -10.34 -11.02
CA VAL A 163 -3.11 -10.40 -10.11
C VAL A 163 -3.61 -11.83 -10.08
N LYS A 164 -3.59 -12.45 -8.90
CA LYS A 164 -4.01 -13.83 -8.68
C LYS A 164 -5.12 -13.89 -7.66
N LYS A 165 -6.15 -14.65 -7.97
CA LYS A 165 -7.15 -15.07 -7.01
C LYS A 165 -6.53 -16.09 -6.06
N LYS A 166 -6.73 -15.90 -4.76
CA LYS A 166 -6.38 -16.90 -3.75
C LYS A 166 -7.64 -17.33 -3.00
N SER A 167 -8.13 -18.53 -3.29
CA SER A 167 -9.24 -19.10 -2.54
C SER A 167 -8.77 -19.52 -1.14
N ASN A 168 -9.39 -18.98 -0.09
CA ASN A 168 -9.22 -19.52 1.26
C ASN A 168 -10.09 -20.77 1.40
N THR A 169 -9.48 -21.95 1.26
CA THR A 169 -10.14 -23.25 1.47
C THR A 169 -10.51 -23.54 2.94
N LEU A 170 -10.19 -22.63 3.87
CA LEU A 170 -10.36 -22.80 5.32
C LEU A 170 -11.64 -22.17 5.90
N LEU A 171 -12.41 -21.38 5.12
CA LEU A 171 -13.64 -20.74 5.61
C LEU A 171 -14.90 -21.44 5.08
N PRO A 172 -15.70 -22.11 5.94
CA PRO A 172 -16.88 -22.88 5.53
C PRO A 172 -18.12 -22.03 5.20
N PHE A 173 -18.10 -20.72 5.44
CA PHE A 173 -19.22 -19.81 5.19
C PHE A 173 -18.72 -18.51 4.53
N GLY A 174 -18.83 -18.42 3.21
CA GLY A 174 -18.56 -17.18 2.46
C GLY A 174 -17.58 -17.38 1.31
N LYS A 175 -18.11 -17.42 0.08
CA LYS A 175 -17.35 -17.46 -1.19
C LYS A 175 -16.83 -16.06 -1.61
N ASP A 176 -16.62 -15.15 -0.68
CA ASP A 176 -16.16 -13.79 -1.02
C ASP A 176 -14.67 -13.81 -1.35
N THR A 177 -14.42 -14.16 -2.61
CA THR A 177 -13.10 -14.09 -3.21
C THR A 177 -12.81 -12.64 -3.53
N GLY A 178 -11.59 -12.19 -3.21
CA GLY A 178 -11.21 -10.82 -3.51
C GLY A 178 -11.34 -10.47 -5.00
N MET A 179 -11.59 -9.20 -5.28
CA MET A 179 -11.69 -8.63 -6.62
C MET A 179 -10.88 -7.35 -6.71
N LEU A 180 -10.22 -7.16 -7.86
CA LEU A 180 -9.55 -5.90 -8.21
C LEU A 180 -10.44 -5.11 -9.17
N THR A 181 -10.57 -3.81 -8.93
CA THR A 181 -11.17 -2.87 -9.88
C THR A 181 -10.17 -1.79 -10.24
N ALA A 182 -10.00 -1.50 -11.53
CA ALA A 182 -9.24 -0.36 -12.03
C ALA A 182 -9.87 0.20 -13.31
N LYS A 183 -9.60 1.45 -13.69
CA LYS A 183 -10.04 1.96 -15.00
C LYS A 183 -9.12 1.45 -16.11
N VAL A 184 -7.82 1.65 -15.94
CA VAL A 184 -6.78 1.25 -16.88
C VAL A 184 -5.74 0.40 -16.17
N ILE A 185 -5.31 -0.67 -16.81
CA ILE A 185 -4.15 -1.47 -16.40
C ILE A 185 -3.20 -1.54 -17.60
N GLU A 186 -1.99 -1.00 -17.47
CA GLU A 186 -0.98 -0.95 -18.52
C GLU A 186 0.33 -1.58 -18.05
N GLY A 187 0.87 -2.52 -18.84
CA GLY A 187 2.19 -3.07 -18.57
C GLY A 187 2.76 -3.97 -19.66
N ASP A 188 4.04 -4.31 -19.59
CA ASP A 188 4.65 -5.17 -20.62
C ASP A 188 4.10 -6.59 -20.57
N ILE A 189 4.05 -7.17 -19.37
CA ILE A 189 3.53 -8.52 -19.12
C ILE A 189 2.43 -8.43 -18.07
N VAL A 190 1.20 -8.75 -18.48
CA VAL A 190 0.01 -8.60 -17.64
C VAL A 190 -0.68 -9.95 -17.48
N TYR A 191 -0.82 -10.41 -16.23
CA TYR A 191 -1.65 -11.55 -15.85
C TYR A 191 -2.71 -11.12 -14.84
N LEU A 192 -3.98 -11.33 -15.17
CA LEU A 192 -5.11 -10.92 -14.34
C LEU A 192 -6.05 -12.09 -14.02
N GLU A 193 -6.52 -12.16 -12.78
CA GLU A 193 -7.65 -12.99 -12.36
C GLU A 193 -8.59 -12.13 -11.52
N ASN A 194 -9.89 -12.43 -11.52
CA ASN A 194 -10.89 -11.73 -10.69
C ASN A 194 -10.78 -10.18 -10.78
N THR A 195 -10.54 -9.65 -11.98
CA THR A 195 -10.29 -8.22 -12.19
C THR A 195 -11.36 -7.60 -13.07
N LYS A 196 -11.90 -6.45 -12.67
CA LYS A 196 -12.74 -5.59 -13.50
C LYS A 196 -11.92 -4.39 -13.96
N ALA A 197 -11.82 -4.20 -15.28
CA ALA A 197 -11.18 -3.02 -15.84
C ALA A 197 -11.84 -2.55 -17.14
N ASP A 198 -11.78 -1.25 -17.39
CA ASP A 198 -12.30 -0.68 -18.64
C ASP A 198 -11.33 -0.96 -19.79
N ILE A 199 -10.04 -0.77 -19.55
CA ILE A 199 -8.97 -1.00 -20.53
C ILE A 199 -7.82 -1.80 -19.89
N VAL A 200 -7.34 -2.82 -20.58
CA VAL A 200 -6.06 -3.49 -20.28
C VAL A 200 -5.16 -3.39 -21.50
N ARG A 201 -3.97 -2.82 -21.33
CA ARG A 201 -2.97 -2.64 -22.38
C ARG A 201 -1.68 -3.36 -22.02
N GLY A 202 -1.08 -4.07 -22.98
CA GLY A 202 0.26 -4.61 -22.78
C GLY A 202 0.85 -5.36 -23.95
N LYS A 203 2.13 -5.70 -23.87
CA LYS A 203 2.77 -6.50 -24.94
C LYS A 203 2.25 -7.93 -24.93
N THR A 204 2.29 -8.57 -23.76
CA THR A 204 1.76 -9.92 -23.53
C THR A 204 0.71 -9.85 -22.44
N VAL A 205 -0.55 -10.16 -22.81
CA VAL A 205 -1.70 -10.07 -21.91
C VAL A 205 -2.33 -11.44 -21.74
N LYS A 206 -2.49 -11.88 -20.49
CA LYS A 206 -3.20 -13.11 -20.14
C LYS A 206 -4.33 -12.80 -19.17
N ILE A 207 -5.56 -12.90 -19.68
CA ILE A 207 -6.79 -12.68 -18.92
C ILE A 207 -7.28 -14.04 -18.39
N GLY A 208 -7.12 -14.25 -17.09
CA GLY A 208 -7.56 -15.42 -16.35
C GLY A 208 -9.03 -15.35 -15.90
N ALA A 209 -9.47 -16.40 -15.21
CA ALA A 209 -10.86 -16.59 -14.82
C ALA A 209 -11.40 -15.44 -13.93
N GLY A 210 -12.70 -15.16 -14.06
CA GLY A 210 -13.40 -14.15 -13.26
C GLY A 210 -13.14 -12.71 -13.67
N CYS A 211 -12.34 -12.46 -14.71
CA CYS A 211 -12.13 -11.12 -15.23
C CYS A 211 -13.31 -10.61 -16.06
N GLN A 212 -13.56 -9.31 -15.98
CA GLN A 212 -14.54 -8.56 -16.77
C GLN A 212 -13.87 -7.33 -17.35
N ILE A 213 -13.42 -7.42 -18.59
CA ILE A 213 -12.62 -6.38 -19.24
C ILE A 213 -13.43 -5.73 -20.38
N GLY A 214 -13.41 -4.41 -20.46
CA GLY A 214 -13.94 -3.67 -21.60
C GLY A 214 -13.12 -3.96 -22.85
N THR A 215 -11.96 -3.32 -22.97
CA THR A 215 -11.07 -3.45 -24.12
C THR A 215 -9.73 -4.04 -23.69
N VAL A 216 -9.20 -4.98 -24.47
CA VAL A 216 -7.81 -5.43 -24.38
C VAL A 216 -7.03 -5.00 -25.61
N GLU A 217 -5.98 -4.22 -25.40
CA GLU A 217 -5.02 -3.76 -26.42
C GLU A 217 -3.70 -4.50 -26.24
N TYR A 218 -3.23 -5.19 -27.28
CA TYR A 218 -2.01 -5.99 -27.19
C TYR A 218 -1.16 -5.99 -28.45
N SER A 219 0.16 -6.04 -28.31
CA SER A 219 1.08 -6.02 -29.47
C SER A 219 1.68 -7.39 -29.81
N ALA A 220 1.92 -8.27 -28.83
CA ALA A 220 2.47 -9.60 -29.07
C ALA A 220 1.41 -10.71 -28.95
N GLU A 221 0.97 -11.01 -27.72
CA GLU A 221 0.11 -12.16 -27.42
C GLU A 221 -1.06 -11.77 -26.50
N LEU A 222 -2.23 -12.35 -26.79
CA LEU A 222 -3.39 -12.34 -25.91
C LEU A 222 -3.89 -13.76 -25.67
N THR A 223 -3.89 -14.20 -24.41
CA THR A 223 -4.56 -15.43 -23.97
C THR A 223 -5.75 -15.10 -23.07
N GLN A 224 -6.86 -15.81 -23.25
CA GLN A 224 -8.10 -15.62 -22.48
C GLN A 224 -8.60 -16.95 -21.91
N ASP A 225 -8.94 -16.97 -20.61
CA ASP A 225 -9.66 -18.07 -19.97
C ASP A 225 -11.15 -18.05 -20.34
N LYS A 226 -11.75 -19.22 -20.54
CA LYS A 226 -13.18 -19.37 -20.91
C LYS A 226 -14.16 -18.77 -19.89
N ASN A 227 -13.74 -18.61 -18.64
CA ASN A 227 -14.55 -18.04 -17.56
C ASN A 227 -14.26 -16.54 -17.34
N SER A 228 -13.73 -15.86 -18.36
CA SER A 228 -13.51 -14.42 -18.37
C SER A 228 -14.27 -13.77 -19.52
N THR A 229 -14.62 -12.50 -19.37
CA THR A 229 -15.28 -11.71 -20.42
C THR A 229 -14.37 -10.58 -20.86
N ILE A 230 -14.21 -10.45 -22.19
CA ILE A 230 -13.57 -9.31 -22.85
C ILE A 230 -14.58 -8.79 -23.88
N LYS A 231 -14.93 -7.51 -23.85
CA LYS A 231 -15.89 -6.94 -24.84
C LYS A 231 -15.23 -6.70 -26.19
N THR A 232 -14.04 -6.10 -26.19
CA THR A 232 -13.29 -5.72 -27.40
C THR A 232 -11.84 -6.17 -27.30
N LYS A 233 -11.29 -6.69 -28.40
CA LYS A 233 -9.88 -7.08 -28.51
C LYS A 233 -9.26 -6.34 -29.69
N THR A 234 -8.15 -5.65 -29.45
CA THR A 234 -7.43 -4.88 -30.46
C THR A 234 -5.97 -5.30 -30.45
N LYS A 235 -5.49 -5.78 -31.60
CA LYS A 235 -4.06 -6.02 -31.79
C LYS A 235 -3.41 -4.76 -32.38
N LEU A 236 -2.38 -4.24 -31.71
CA LEU A 236 -1.59 -3.08 -32.14
C LEU A 236 -0.46 -3.50 -33.09
#